data_AF-A0A9P3JNF4-F1
#
_entry.id   AF-A0A9P3JNF4-F1
#
_cell.length_a   1.000
_cell.length_b   1.000
_cell.length_c   1.000
_cell.angle_alpha   90.00
_cell.angle_beta   90.00
_cell.angle_gamma   90.00
#
_symmetry.space_group_name_H-M   'P 1'
#
loop_
_entity.id
_entity.type
_entity.pdbx_description
1 polymer ?
#
loop_
_entity_poly.entity_id
_entity_poly.type
_entity_poly.pdbx_seq_one_letter_code
_entity_poly.pdbx_strand_id
1 'polypeptide(L)'
;MKQRLDILIGAARGFEYLHSFGLVHCDIKPANILLSTDMQPKIADFGLVKEAEGSTVGTTRIMGTPGYVDPIYFQTSKPTNATDVY
;
A
#
# COMPACT_ATOMS: atom_id res chain seq x y z
N MET A 1 9.25 -19.52 -11.07
CA MET A 1 9.47 -18.05 -11.00
C MET A 1 8.36 -17.23 -11.65
N LYS A 2 7.87 -17.61 -12.84
CA LYS A 2 6.84 -16.84 -13.60
C LYS A 2 5.59 -16.45 -12.78
N GLN A 3 4.94 -17.40 -12.12
CA GLN A 3 3.70 -17.13 -11.38
C GLN A 3 3.84 -16.07 -10.26
N ARG A 4 4.94 -16.11 -9.49
CA ARG A 4 5.17 -15.11 -8.43
C ARG A 4 5.34 -13.72 -9.03
N LEU A 5 6.03 -13.62 -10.17
CA LEU A 5 6.21 -12.37 -10.87
C LEU A 5 4.87 -11.85 -11.44
N ASP A 6 4.04 -12.72 -12.01
CA ASP A 6 2.73 -12.35 -12.52
C ASP A 6 1.81 -11.80 -11.41
N ILE A 7 1.85 -12.41 -10.22
CA ILE A 7 1.13 -11.95 -9.02
C ILE A 7 1.65 -10.56 -8.59
N LEU A 8 2.97 -10.37 -8.51
CA LEU A 8 3.55 -9.09 -8.13
C LEU A 8 3.20 -7.99 -9.13
N ILE A 9 3.24 -8.28 -10.43
CA ILE A 9 2.84 -7.33 -11.48
C ILE A 9 1.36 -6.97 -11.35
N GLY A 10 0.48 -7.95 -11.12
CA GLY A 10 -0.94 -7.70 -10.94
C GLY A 10 -1.23 -6.86 -9.69
N ALA A 11 -0.55 -7.13 -8.57
CA ALA A 11 -0.67 -6.33 -7.36
C ALA A 11 -0.16 -4.89 -7.58
N ALA A 12 1.00 -4.73 -8.22
CA ALA A 12 1.59 -3.42 -8.52
C ALA A 12 0.65 -2.56 -9.38
N ARG A 13 -0.04 -3.14 -10.37
CA ARG A 13 -1.06 -2.44 -11.18
C ARG A 13 -2.24 -1.97 -10.33
N GLY A 14 -2.66 -2.77 -9.35
CA GLY A 14 -3.71 -2.37 -8.41
C GLY A 14 -3.30 -1.20 -7.53
N PHE A 15 -2.05 -1.18 -7.06
CA PHE A 15 -1.50 -0.07 -6.27
C PHE A 15 -1.30 1.19 -7.12
N GLU A 16 -0.80 1.05 -8.35
CA GLU A 16 -0.71 2.14 -9.32
C GLU A 16 -2.09 2.78 -9.57
N TYR A 17 -3.14 1.96 -9.72
CA TYR A 17 -4.50 2.44 -9.83
C TYR A 17 -4.93 3.23 -8.58
N LEU A 18 -4.67 2.71 -7.38
CA LEU A 18 -4.97 3.41 -6.13
C LEU A 18 -4.23 4.77 -6.03
N HIS A 19 -2.94 4.77 -6.36
CA HIS A 19 -2.07 5.95 -6.38
C HIS A 19 -2.54 7.01 -7.38
N SER A 20 -3.16 6.60 -8.48
CA SER A 20 -3.73 7.53 -9.47
C SER A 20 -4.89 8.40 -8.91
N PHE A 21 -5.52 7.97 -7.81
CA PHE A 21 -6.50 8.76 -7.06
C PHE A 21 -5.87 9.61 -5.95
N GLY A 22 -4.54 9.63 -5.84
CA GLY A 22 -3.85 10.24 -4.72
C GLY A 22 -4.12 9.51 -3.40
N LEU A 23 -4.35 8.20 -3.43
CA LEU A 23 -4.56 7.37 -2.23
C LEU A 23 -3.35 6.47 -2.00
N VAL A 24 -2.92 6.33 -0.75
CA VAL A 24 -1.81 5.48 -0.30
C VAL A 24 -2.36 4.44 0.67
N HIS A 25 -2.08 3.16 0.45
CA HIS A 25 -2.62 2.04 1.22
C HIS A 25 -2.09 1.97 2.65
N CYS A 26 -0.80 2.26 2.85
CA CYS A 26 -0.12 2.31 4.17
C CYS A 26 -0.01 0.98 4.94
N ASP A 27 -0.42 -0.15 4.36
CA ASP A 27 -0.35 -1.47 5.02
C ASP A 27 -0.13 -2.61 4.01
N ILE A 28 0.82 -2.42 3.09
CA ILE A 28 1.18 -3.43 2.12
C ILE A 28 1.96 -4.55 2.81
N LYS A 29 1.42 -5.76 2.71
CA LYS A 29 2.03 -6.99 3.24
C LYS A 29 1.44 -8.20 2.49
N PRO A 30 2.13 -9.35 2.46
CA PRO A 30 1.61 -10.54 1.80
C PRO A 30 0.20 -10.96 2.27
N ALA A 31 -0.13 -10.76 3.55
CA ALA A 31 -1.45 -11.07 4.10
C ALA A 31 -2.60 -10.22 3.52
N ASN A 32 -2.28 -9.05 2.94
CA ASN A 32 -3.26 -8.14 2.32
C ASN A 32 -3.31 -8.29 0.78
N ILE A 33 -2.60 -9.26 0.21
CA ILE A 33 -2.70 -9.63 -1.21
C ILE A 33 -3.39 -10.98 -1.32
N LEU A 34 -4.70 -10.95 -1.51
CA LEU A 34 -5.51 -12.16 -1.66
C LEU A 34 -5.36 -12.71 -3.08
N LEU A 35 -5.47 -14.02 -3.23
CA LEU A 35 -5.43 -14.68 -4.53
C LEU A 35 -6.80 -15.27 -4.85
N SER A 36 -7.30 -15.02 -6.06
CA SER A 36 -8.48 -15.72 -6.57
C SER A 36 -8.15 -17.18 -6.91
N THR A 37 -9.18 -17.96 -7.27
CA THR A 37 -9.01 -19.33 -7.80
C THR A 37 -8.09 -19.39 -9.03
N ASP A 38 -8.05 -18.30 -9.81
CA ASP A 38 -7.23 -18.17 -11.02
C ASP A 38 -5.86 -17.51 -10.75
N MET A 39 -5.46 -17.47 -9.48
CA MET A 39 -4.19 -16.87 -9.02
C MET A 39 -4.03 -15.39 -9.40
N GLN A 40 -5.16 -14.68 -9.56
CA GLN A 40 -5.15 -13.23 -9.76
C GLN A 40 -5.09 -12.51 -8.41
N PRO A 41 -4.15 -11.57 -8.22
CA PRO A 41 -4.04 -10.81 -6.98
C PRO A 41 -5.21 -9.84 -6.82
N LYS A 42 -5.66 -9.69 -5.57
CA LYS A 42 -6.63 -8.69 -5.13
C LYS A 42 -6.09 -8.01 -3.88
N ILE A 43 -6.02 -6.69 -3.90
CA ILE A 43 -5.63 -5.89 -2.75
C ILE A 43 -6.79 -5.91 -1.74
N ALA A 44 -6.48 -6.08 -0.46
CA ALA A 44 -7.44 -6.13 0.63
C ALA A 44 -6.98 -5.24 1.80
N ASP A 45 -7.90 -4.99 2.74
CA ASP A 45 -7.68 -4.22 3.96
C ASP A 45 -7.30 -2.73 3.74
N PHE A 46 -8.27 -1.97 3.23
CA PHE A 46 -8.16 -0.53 2.99
C PHE A 46 -8.33 0.31 4.28
N GLY A 47 -8.29 -0.30 5.47
CA GLY A 47 -8.58 0.38 6.74
C GLY A 47 -7.59 1.47 7.13
N LEU A 48 -6.40 1.47 6.52
CA LEU A 48 -5.32 2.43 6.77
C LEU A 48 -5.06 3.39 5.60
N VAL A 49 -5.91 3.38 4.56
CA VAL A 49 -5.75 4.23 3.39
C VAL A 49 -5.77 5.71 3.77
N LYS A 50 -4.87 6.48 3.16
CA LYS A 50 -4.71 7.93 3.37
C LYS A 50 -4.57 8.64 2.03
N GLU A 51 -4.90 9.93 1.99
CA GLU A 51 -4.57 10.77 0.84
C GLU A 51 -3.05 11.06 0.81
N ALA A 52 -2.44 10.89 -0.36
CA ALA A 52 -1.07 11.27 -0.64
C ALA A 52 -0.93 12.77 -0.47
N GLU A 53 0.02 13.21 0.37
CA GLU A 53 0.29 14.64 0.59
C GLU A 53 -0.95 15.47 1.02
N GLY A 54 -1.96 14.81 1.58
CA GLY A 54 -3.27 15.36 1.91
C GLY A 54 -3.24 16.47 2.98
N SER A 55 -3.79 17.60 2.59
CA SER A 55 -3.94 18.88 3.30
C SER A 55 -4.73 18.77 4.60
N THR A 56 -4.11 18.37 5.70
CA THR A 56 -4.46 18.91 7.03
C THR A 56 -3.37 18.54 8.01
N VAL A 57 -2.82 19.57 8.66
CA VAL A 57 -2.03 19.47 9.88
C VAL A 57 -2.95 18.89 10.95
N GLY A 58 -3.01 17.56 11.03
CA GLY A 58 -3.92 16.86 11.92
C GLY A 58 -3.42 15.45 12.15
N THR A 59 -2.39 15.32 13.01
CA THR A 59 -1.95 14.09 13.69
C THR A 59 -2.38 12.79 13.00
N THR A 60 -1.85 12.50 11.82
CA THR A 60 -2.00 11.17 11.22
C THR A 60 -1.19 10.21 12.09
N ARG A 61 -1.89 9.52 13.00
CA ARG A 61 -1.30 8.41 13.74
C ARG A 61 -0.64 7.49 12.73
N ILE A 62 0.67 7.28 12.90
CA ILE A 62 1.41 6.31 12.11
C ILE A 62 0.83 4.94 12.45
N MET A 63 0.31 4.28 11.43
CA MET A 63 -0.28 2.96 11.49
C MET A 63 0.24 2.16 10.30
N GLY A 64 0.40 0.86 10.50
CA GLY A 64 0.92 -0.09 9.54
C GLY A 64 1.50 -1.29 10.26
N THR A 65 1.82 -2.35 9.54
CA THR A 65 2.35 -3.58 10.12
C THR A 65 3.85 -3.47 10.40
N PRO A 66 4.32 -3.70 11.65
CA PRO A 66 5.75 -3.67 11.98
C PRO A 66 6.58 -4.56 11.05
N GLY A 67 7.69 -4.02 10.52
CA GLY A 67 8.54 -4.70 9.53
C GLY A 67 8.18 -4.41 8.06
N TYR A 68 7.02 -3.80 7.81
CA TYR A 68 6.58 -3.34 6.47
C TYR A 68 6.37 -1.82 6.40
N VAL A 69 6.52 -1.11 7.52
CA VAL A 69 6.34 0.35 7.58
C VAL A 69 7.56 1.04 6.97
N ASP A 70 7.31 1.92 5.99
CA ASP A 70 8.31 2.84 5.43
C ASP A 70 8.93 3.73 6.54
N PRO A 71 10.26 3.71 6.74
CA PRO A 71 10.94 4.51 7.74
C PRO A 71 10.79 6.01 7.51
N ILE A 72 10.63 6.46 6.26
CA ILE A 72 10.41 7.88 5.96
C ILE A 72 9.00 8.29 6.37
N TYR A 73 7.98 7.50 6.05
CA TYR A 73 6.63 7.70 6.59
C TYR A 73 6.61 7.66 8.13
N PHE A 74 7.32 6.71 8.76
CA PHE A 74 7.43 6.63 10.22
C PHE A 74 8.05 7.89 10.85
N GLN A 75 9.00 8.54 10.18
CA GLN A 75 9.63 9.76 10.68
C GLN A 75 8.80 11.01 10.41
N THR A 76 8.19 11.09 9.22
CA THR A 76 7.56 12.31 8.72
C THR A 76 6.05 12.38 9.02
N SER A 77 5.43 11.23 9.32
CA SER A 77 3.97 11.06 9.39
C SER A 77 3.22 11.47 8.10
N LYS A 78 3.95 11.57 6.97
CA LYS A 78 3.44 11.99 5.67
C LYS A 78 3.45 10.81 4.71
N PRO A 79 2.30 10.19 4.42
CA PRO A 79 2.23 9.15 3.42
C PRO A 79 2.42 9.76 2.03
N THR A 80 3.20 9.07 1.22
CA THR A 80 3.37 9.35 -0.22
C THR A 80 3.21 8.05 -0.98
N ASN A 81 3.14 8.10 -2.30
CA ASN A 81 3.13 6.86 -3.11
C ASN A 81 4.35 5.98 -2.82
N ALA A 82 5.49 6.56 -2.44
CA ALA A 82 6.70 5.82 -2.07
C ALA A 82 6.53 4.99 -0.78
N THR A 83 5.60 5.35 0.09
CA THR A 83 5.27 4.60 1.31
C THR A 83 4.78 3.19 1.00
N ASP A 84 4.09 3.01 -0.13
CA ASP A 84 3.61 1.71 -0.62
C ASP A 84 4.65 0.95 -1.47
N VAL A 85 5.78 1.58 -1.80
CA VAL A 85 6.84 0.98 -2.65
C VAL A 85 7.97 0.37 -1.82
N TYR A 86 8.13 0.83 -0.57
CA TYR A 86 9.17 0.38 0.38
C TYR A 86 9.06 -1.11 0.74
#